data_AF-A0A811JQ12-F1
#
_entry.id   AF-A0A811JQ12-F1
#
_cell.length_a   1.000
_cell.length_b   1.000
_cell.length_c   1.000
_cell.angle_alpha   90.00
_cell.angle_beta   90.00
_cell.angle_gamma   90.00
#
_symmetry.space_group_name_H-M   'P 1'
#
loop_
_entity.id
_entity.type
_entity.pdbx_description
1 polymer ?
#
loop_
_entity_poly.entity_id
_entity_poly.type
_entity_poly.pdbx_seq_one_letter_code
_entity_poly.pdbx_strand_id
1 'polypeptide(L)'
;MDFDERSQEALKYFEAKRQENSDERDRIQKKTFTKWVNRNLTKRGRRVEDLFVDLRNGFNLIALLEELTQEVLPKENGETRFHRTQNVQCCLDFLQRRHIKLVNIRPKDIVDGNGKLTLGLIWTIILSFQISVITQRQAEEEQKRERRRSSQQSPKIESNGEPGAEALNEYGYAEGSSSTKGQALVRMDKGEGPGMFF
;
A
#
# COMPACT_ATOMS: atom_id res chain seq x y z
N MET A 1 64.43 -9.92 14.52
CA MET A 1 63.06 -10.13 15.03
C MET A 1 62.08 -9.05 14.53
N ASP A 2 62.53 -8.08 13.73
CA ASP A 2 61.77 -6.86 13.38
C ASP A 2 60.76 -6.97 12.24
N PHE A 3 60.82 -8.02 11.41
CA PHE A 3 59.91 -8.17 10.27
C PHE A 3 58.49 -8.56 10.70
N ASP A 4 58.38 -9.36 11.75
CA ASP A 4 57.10 -9.84 12.28
C ASP A 4 56.33 -8.73 13.02
N GLU A 5 57.04 -7.91 13.81
CA GLU A 5 56.46 -6.79 14.55
C GLU A 5 55.88 -5.72 13.62
N ARG A 6 56.61 -5.36 12.55
CA ARG A 6 56.15 -4.38 11.56
C ARG A 6 54.93 -4.88 10.76
N SER A 7 54.85 -6.19 10.54
CA SER A 7 53.69 -6.84 9.89
C SER A 7 52.47 -6.85 10.82
N GLN A 8 52.67 -7.15 12.10
CA GLN A 8 51.60 -7.10 13.12
C GLN A 8 51.06 -5.69 13.32
N GLU A 9 51.93 -4.67 13.31
CA GLU A 9 51.52 -3.25 13.36
C GLU A 9 50.69 -2.86 12.13
N ALA A 10 51.11 -3.27 10.94
CA ALA A 10 50.35 -3.02 9.71
C ALA A 10 48.96 -3.65 9.76
N LEU A 11 48.82 -4.91 10.21
CA LEU A 11 47.54 -5.58 10.36
C LEU A 11 46.61 -4.85 11.34
N LYS A 12 47.12 -4.46 12.53
CA LYS A 12 46.35 -3.68 13.51
C LYS A 12 45.87 -2.36 12.93
N TYR A 13 46.72 -1.66 12.18
CA TYR A 13 46.34 -0.43 11.50
C TYR A 13 45.22 -0.65 10.48
N PHE A 14 45.34 -1.66 9.61
CA PHE A 14 44.32 -1.98 8.62
C PHE A 14 42.99 -2.42 9.26
N GLU A 15 43.05 -3.18 10.35
CA GLU A 15 41.87 -3.56 11.14
C GLU A 15 41.17 -2.33 11.75
N ALA A 16 41.93 -1.46 12.41
CA ALA A 16 41.41 -0.23 12.98
C ALA A 16 40.78 0.67 11.91
N LYS A 17 41.44 0.82 10.76
CA LYS A 17 40.91 1.63 9.65
C LYS A 17 39.65 1.03 9.05
N ARG A 18 39.56 -0.30 8.94
CA ARG A 18 38.33 -0.99 8.52
C ARG A 18 37.20 -0.77 9.52
N GLN A 19 37.49 -0.84 10.82
CA GLN A 19 36.51 -0.61 11.87
C GLN A 19 36.00 0.83 11.85
N GLU A 20 36.89 1.82 11.81
CA GLU A 20 36.53 3.23 11.71
C GLU A 20 35.64 3.52 10.49
N ASN A 21 36.01 2.97 9.33
CA ASN A 21 35.22 3.10 8.11
C ASN A 21 33.85 2.41 8.25
N SER A 22 33.76 1.30 8.98
CA SER A 22 32.48 0.63 9.26
C SER A 22 31.60 1.49 10.16
N ASP A 23 32.15 2.04 11.23
CA ASP A 23 31.43 2.85 12.20
C ASP A 23 30.88 4.14 11.56
N GLU A 24 31.66 4.78 10.69
CA GLU A 24 31.17 5.97 9.96
C GLU A 24 30.04 5.61 8.98
N ARG A 25 30.15 4.48 8.28
CA ARG A 25 29.07 3.99 7.42
C ARG A 25 27.80 3.71 8.20
N ASP A 26 27.91 3.05 9.35
CA ASP A 26 26.78 2.74 10.22
C ASP A 26 26.15 4.03 10.79
N ARG A 27 26.98 5.03 11.13
CA ARG A 27 26.51 6.35 11.57
C ARG A 27 25.72 7.08 10.49
N ILE A 28 26.25 7.12 9.26
CA ILE A 28 25.58 7.75 8.11
C ILE A 28 24.28 7.01 7.78
N GLN A 29 24.30 5.69 7.80
CA GLN A 29 23.12 4.86 7.56
C GLN A 29 22.05 5.11 8.62
N LYS A 30 22.40 5.07 9.91
CA LYS A 30 21.50 5.39 11.03
C LYS A 30 20.87 6.77 10.82
N LYS A 31 21.68 7.80 10.55
CA LYS A 31 21.20 9.18 10.33
C LYS A 31 20.21 9.25 9.16
N THR A 32 20.50 8.56 8.08
CA THR A 32 19.64 8.52 6.88
C THR A 32 18.31 7.84 7.17
N PHE A 33 18.35 6.69 7.83
CA PHE A 33 17.15 5.93 8.21
C PHE A 33 16.31 6.68 9.24
N THR A 34 16.91 7.30 10.25
CA THR A 34 16.20 8.15 11.22
C THR A 34 15.45 9.28 10.53
N LYS A 35 16.07 9.97 9.55
CA LYS A 35 15.39 11.02 8.77
C LYS A 35 14.20 10.47 7.99
N TRP A 36 14.37 9.31 7.35
CA TRP A 36 13.29 8.68 6.58
C TRP A 36 12.12 8.25 7.49
N VAL A 37 12.42 7.64 8.64
CA VAL A 37 11.41 7.26 9.64
C VAL A 37 10.65 8.50 10.12
N ASN A 38 11.36 9.55 10.51
CA ASN A 38 10.74 10.80 10.99
C ASN A 38 9.85 11.46 9.92
N ARG A 39 10.25 11.48 8.65
CA ARG A 39 9.42 12.02 7.56
C ARG A 39 8.04 11.35 7.50
N ASN A 40 7.97 10.04 7.78
CA ASN A 40 6.70 9.32 7.82
C ASN A 40 5.95 9.57 9.15
N LEU A 41 6.66 9.55 10.28
CA LEU A 41 6.06 9.69 11.61
C LEU A 41 5.51 11.09 11.93
N THR A 42 6.02 12.16 11.28
CA THR A 42 5.55 13.54 11.52
C THR A 42 4.03 13.67 11.37
N LYS A 43 3.42 12.98 10.40
CA LYS A 43 1.97 13.02 10.17
C LYS A 43 1.15 12.43 11.32
N ARG A 44 1.76 11.56 12.13
CA ARG A 44 1.17 10.94 13.31
C ARG A 44 1.62 11.61 14.63
N GLY A 45 2.28 12.77 14.54
CA GLY A 45 2.77 13.51 15.71
C GLY A 45 3.85 12.77 16.50
N ARG A 46 4.59 11.84 15.87
CA ARG A 46 5.64 11.03 16.51
C ARG A 46 7.01 11.40 15.97
N ARG A 47 8.04 11.22 16.79
CA ARG A 47 9.43 11.49 16.45
C ARG A 47 10.35 10.44 17.06
N VAL A 48 11.42 10.11 16.33
CA VAL A 48 12.50 9.23 16.72
C VAL A 48 13.79 10.06 16.76
N GLU A 49 14.47 9.98 17.89
CA GLU A 49 15.70 10.68 18.23
C GLU A 49 16.88 9.71 18.12
N ASP A 50 16.77 8.56 18.79
CA ASP A 50 17.67 7.43 18.63
C ASP A 50 16.91 6.20 18.15
N LEU A 51 17.20 5.80 16.91
CA LEU A 51 16.59 4.65 16.25
C LEU A 51 16.73 3.34 17.05
N PHE A 52 17.81 3.15 17.80
CA PHE A 52 18.07 1.91 18.55
C PHE A 52 17.40 1.91 19.92
N VAL A 53 16.88 3.05 20.36
CA VAL A 53 16.19 3.21 21.65
C VAL A 53 14.69 3.35 21.42
N ASP A 54 14.29 4.25 20.53
CA ASP A 54 12.90 4.69 20.38
C ASP A 54 12.02 3.69 19.60
N LEU A 55 12.63 2.67 19.00
CA LEU A 55 11.91 1.57 18.36
C LEU A 55 11.68 0.37 19.29
N ARG A 56 12.36 0.32 20.45
CA ARG A 56 12.43 -0.86 21.32
C ARG A 56 11.08 -1.27 21.93
N ASN A 57 10.15 -0.33 22.09
CA ASN A 57 8.82 -0.60 22.63
C ASN A 57 7.79 -1.00 21.56
N GLY A 58 8.16 -0.95 20.28
CA GLY A 58 7.32 -1.29 19.13
C GLY A 58 6.34 -0.21 18.68
N PHE A 59 6.00 0.79 19.49
CA PHE A 59 4.96 1.77 19.12
C PHE A 59 5.32 2.61 17.89
N ASN A 60 6.57 3.02 17.76
CA ASN A 60 7.02 3.78 16.59
C ASN A 60 7.13 2.91 15.33
N LEU A 61 7.41 1.61 15.47
CA LEU A 61 7.34 0.66 14.35
C LEU A 61 5.90 0.44 13.90
N ILE A 62 4.98 0.26 14.83
CA ILE A 62 3.55 0.15 14.54
C ILE A 62 3.09 1.40 13.81
N ALA A 63 3.32 2.60 14.38
CA ALA A 63 2.90 3.85 13.76
C ALA A 63 3.49 4.05 12.36
N LEU A 64 4.74 3.63 12.13
CA LEU A 64 5.37 3.67 10.82
C LEU A 64 4.66 2.75 9.81
N LEU A 65 4.36 1.51 10.18
CA LEU A 65 3.66 0.56 9.31
C LEU A 65 2.23 1.03 9.03
N GLU A 66 1.52 1.52 10.05
CA GLU A 66 0.18 2.08 9.88
C GLU A 66 0.19 3.31 8.95
N GLU A 67 1.23 4.15 8.99
CA GLU A 67 1.37 5.26 8.04
C GLU A 67 1.69 4.80 6.61
N LEU A 68 2.56 3.81 6.44
CA LEU A 68 2.94 3.33 5.11
C LEU A 68 1.80 2.57 4.41
N THR A 69 0.95 1.90 5.18
CA THR A 69 -0.08 0.98 4.67
C THR A 69 -1.50 1.53 4.80
N GLN A 70 -1.70 2.56 5.62
CA GLN A 70 -3.01 3.08 6.00
C GLN A 70 -3.91 2.03 6.70
N GLU A 71 -3.32 0.96 7.23
CA GLU A 71 -4.01 -0.06 8.04
C GLU A 71 -3.75 0.17 9.52
N VAL A 72 -4.71 -0.21 10.37
CA VAL A 72 -4.56 -0.16 11.83
C VAL A 72 -4.02 -1.50 12.33
N LEU A 73 -2.98 -1.45 13.17
CA LEU A 73 -2.36 -2.63 13.76
C LEU A 73 -2.72 -2.72 15.25
N PRO A 74 -2.89 -3.95 15.79
CA PRO A 74 -3.11 -4.15 17.22
C PRO A 74 -1.90 -3.68 18.03
N LYS A 75 -2.18 -3.17 19.24
CA LYS A 75 -1.18 -2.59 20.16
C LYS A 75 -1.44 -3.14 21.55
N GLU A 76 -0.40 -3.73 22.14
CA GLU A 76 -0.38 -4.12 23.54
C GLU A 76 0.05 -2.92 24.39
N ASN A 77 -0.86 -2.49 25.28
CA ASN A 77 -0.60 -1.38 26.19
C ASN A 77 0.10 -1.90 27.44
N GLY A 78 1.23 -1.28 27.81
CA GLY A 78 2.00 -1.64 28.99
C GLY A 78 3.50 -1.42 28.80
N GLU A 79 4.24 -1.37 29.90
CA GLU A 79 5.66 -0.98 29.87
C GLU A 79 6.63 -2.16 30.00
N THR A 80 6.13 -3.33 30.43
CA THR A 80 6.94 -4.53 30.65
C THR A 80 7.59 -5.03 29.36
N ARG A 81 8.71 -5.76 29.49
CA ARG A 81 9.43 -6.32 28.33
C ARG A 81 8.54 -7.25 27.48
N PHE A 82 7.55 -7.89 28.09
CA PHE A 82 6.57 -8.72 27.37
C PHE A 82 5.73 -7.89 26.40
N HIS A 83 5.12 -6.78 26.85
CA HIS A 83 4.33 -5.89 25.97
C HIS A 83 5.17 -5.34 24.82
N ARG A 84 6.41 -4.92 25.10
CA ARG A 84 7.35 -4.47 24.05
C ARG A 84 7.61 -5.56 23.02
N THR A 85 7.83 -6.79 23.49
CA THR A 85 8.06 -7.96 22.64
C THR A 85 6.85 -8.26 21.77
N GLN A 86 5.63 -8.21 22.32
CA GLN A 86 4.39 -8.41 21.57
C GLN A 86 4.17 -7.32 20.51
N ASN A 87 4.40 -6.05 20.85
CA ASN A 87 4.29 -4.95 19.90
C ASN A 87 5.28 -5.09 18.73
N VAL A 88 6.51 -5.50 19.01
CA VAL A 88 7.49 -5.77 17.94
C VAL A 88 7.09 -7.01 17.14
N GLN A 89 6.65 -8.09 17.79
CA GLN A 89 6.19 -9.32 17.12
C GLN A 89 5.05 -9.02 16.14
N CYS A 90 4.06 -8.22 16.56
CA CYS A 90 2.98 -7.76 15.69
C CYS A 90 3.49 -7.09 14.41
N CYS A 91 4.52 -6.24 14.50
CA CYS A 91 5.13 -5.61 13.33
C CYS A 91 5.79 -6.63 12.40
N LEU A 92 6.52 -7.60 12.96
CA LEU A 92 7.20 -8.63 12.16
C LEU A 92 6.19 -9.56 11.46
N ASP A 93 5.15 -9.98 12.16
CA ASP A 93 4.07 -10.81 11.61
C ASP A 93 3.32 -10.07 10.51
N PHE A 94 3.08 -8.77 10.67
CA PHE A 94 2.48 -7.93 9.64
C PHE A 94 3.32 -7.94 8.34
N LEU A 95 4.64 -7.78 8.46
CA LEU A 95 5.54 -7.83 7.30
C LEU A 95 5.52 -9.21 6.64
N GLN A 96 5.56 -10.29 7.43
CA GLN A 96 5.52 -11.66 6.92
C GLN A 96 4.20 -12.00 6.21
N ARG A 97 3.06 -11.55 6.75
CA ARG A 97 1.74 -11.71 6.09
C ARG A 97 1.66 -11.01 4.74
N ARG A 98 2.46 -9.97 4.51
CA ARG A 98 2.63 -9.31 3.21
C ARG A 98 3.74 -9.91 2.34
N HIS A 99 4.19 -11.12 2.67
CA HIS A 99 5.26 -11.84 1.97
C HIS A 99 6.62 -11.13 1.96
N ILE A 100 6.87 -10.24 2.92
CA ILE A 100 8.18 -9.60 3.09
C ILE A 100 9.08 -10.53 3.90
N LYS A 101 10.21 -10.93 3.32
CA LYS A 101 11.16 -11.84 3.96
C LYS A 101 11.99 -11.12 5.02
N LEU A 102 11.95 -11.64 6.24
CA LEU A 102 12.81 -11.21 7.35
C LEU A 102 13.91 -12.26 7.55
N VAL A 103 15.17 -11.86 7.40
CA VAL A 103 16.32 -12.75 7.57
C VAL A 103 16.98 -12.47 8.90
N ASN A 104 16.92 -13.44 9.82
CA ASN A 104 17.58 -13.40 11.13
C ASN A 104 17.18 -12.23 12.04
N ILE A 105 15.95 -11.71 11.91
CA ILE A 105 15.40 -10.67 12.80
C ILE A 105 14.33 -11.29 13.68
N ARG A 106 14.50 -11.20 15.01
CA ARG A 106 13.49 -11.59 16.00
C ARG A 106 13.08 -10.39 16.86
N PRO A 107 11.92 -10.45 17.55
CA PRO A 107 11.47 -9.32 18.36
C PRO A 107 12.45 -8.90 19.44
N LYS A 108 13.07 -9.87 20.13
CA LYS A 108 14.05 -9.59 21.19
C LYS A 108 15.23 -8.75 20.70
N ASP A 109 15.64 -8.93 19.45
CA ASP A 109 16.81 -8.25 18.90
C ASP A 109 16.52 -6.75 18.76
N ILE A 110 15.26 -6.38 18.48
CA ILE A 110 14.80 -5.00 18.44
C ILE A 110 14.55 -4.46 19.86
N VAL A 111 13.90 -5.24 20.73
CA VAL A 111 13.62 -4.85 22.12
C VAL A 111 14.90 -4.60 22.91
N ASP A 112 15.98 -5.32 22.61
CA ASP A 112 17.28 -5.16 23.24
C ASP A 112 18.13 -4.06 22.56
N GLY A 113 17.69 -3.51 21.42
CA GLY A 113 18.35 -2.41 20.74
C GLY A 113 19.56 -2.83 19.89
N ASN A 114 19.55 -4.04 19.32
CA ASN A 114 20.62 -4.49 18.43
C ASN A 114 20.66 -3.61 17.17
N GLY A 115 21.67 -2.74 17.07
CA GLY A 115 21.77 -1.74 16.00
C GLY A 115 21.77 -2.36 14.60
N LYS A 116 22.55 -3.42 14.37
CA LYS A 116 22.65 -4.10 13.07
C LYS A 116 21.31 -4.66 12.61
N LEU A 117 20.60 -5.36 13.51
CA LEU A 117 19.31 -5.96 13.18
C LEU A 117 18.19 -4.91 13.10
N THR A 118 18.28 -3.82 13.87
CA THR A 118 17.37 -2.68 13.77
C THR A 118 17.52 -1.95 12.44
N LEU A 119 18.75 -1.67 12.00
CA LEU A 119 19.03 -1.09 10.69
C LEU A 119 18.55 -2.03 9.57
N GLY A 120 18.78 -3.34 9.71
CA GLY A 120 18.29 -4.36 8.79
C GLY A 120 16.76 -4.34 8.66
N LEU A 121 16.03 -4.25 9.78
CA LEU A 121 14.56 -4.17 9.77
C LEU A 121 14.06 -2.91 9.06
N ILE A 122 14.63 -1.74 9.39
CA ILE A 122 14.22 -0.48 8.77
C ILE A 122 14.55 -0.48 7.27
N TRP A 123 15.70 -1.03 6.88
CA TRP A 123 16.06 -1.22 5.48
C TRP A 123 15.04 -2.09 4.74
N THR A 124 14.65 -3.23 5.32
CA THR A 124 13.62 -4.11 4.74
C THR A 124 12.31 -3.33 4.53
N ILE A 125 11.85 -2.58 5.53
CA ILE A 125 10.64 -1.74 5.42
C ILE A 125 10.78 -0.72 4.30
N ILE A 126 11.90 0.02 4.24
CA ILE A 126 12.15 1.02 3.20
C ILE A 126 12.06 0.39 1.82
N LEU A 127 12.79 -0.71 1.58
CA LEU A 127 12.81 -1.37 0.29
C LEU A 127 11.43 -1.87 -0.11
N SER A 128 10.72 -2.55 0.80
CA SER A 128 9.40 -3.10 0.50
C SER A 128 8.43 -2.02 0.04
N PHE A 129 8.36 -0.88 0.74
CA PHE A 129 7.38 0.15 0.43
C PHE A 129 7.82 1.17 -0.63
N GLN A 130 9.12 1.38 -0.84
CA GLN A 130 9.58 2.18 -1.98
C GLN A 130 9.41 1.45 -3.32
N ILE A 131 9.70 0.15 -3.36
CA ILE A 131 9.54 -0.65 -4.57
C ILE A 131 8.04 -0.84 -4.88
N SER A 132 7.20 -1.16 -3.89
CA SER A 132 5.76 -1.28 -4.10
C SER A 132 5.13 -0.03 -4.71
N VAL A 133 5.54 1.18 -4.29
CA VAL A 133 5.04 2.43 -4.88
C VAL A 133 5.43 2.56 -6.36
N ILE A 134 6.64 2.15 -6.73
CA ILE A 134 7.09 2.18 -8.14
C ILE A 134 6.29 1.19 -8.97
N THR A 135 6.16 -0.06 -8.50
CA THR A 135 5.41 -1.12 -9.19
C THR A 135 3.94 -0.74 -9.35
N GLN A 136 3.31 -0.17 -8.32
CA GLN A 136 1.91 0.23 -8.38
C GLN A 136 1.68 1.36 -9.41
N ARG A 137 2.55 2.38 -9.42
CA ARG A 137 2.47 3.47 -10.41
C ARG A 137 2.61 2.96 -11.84
N GLN A 138 3.53 2.02 -12.07
CA GLN A 138 3.72 1.41 -13.38
C GLN A 138 2.48 0.61 -13.82
N ALA A 139 1.88 -0.15 -12.91
CA ALA A 139 0.65 -0.91 -13.19
C ALA A 139 -0.55 0.01 -13.49
N GLU A 140 -0.70 1.10 -12.76
CA GLU A 140 -1.75 2.11 -13.02
C GLU A 140 -1.56 2.80 -14.37
N GLU A 141 -0.32 3.14 -14.73
CA GLU A 141 0.02 3.70 -16.05
C GLU A 141 -0.28 2.72 -17.18
N GLU A 142 0.05 1.44 -17.02
CA GLU A 142 -0.24 0.39 -18.00
C GLU A 142 -1.75 0.21 -18.18
N GLN A 143 -2.52 0.12 -17.10
CA GLN A 143 -3.98 0.08 -17.16
C GLN A 143 -4.58 1.31 -17.85
N LYS A 144 -4.03 2.51 -17.60
CA LYS A 144 -4.48 3.74 -18.24
C LYS A 144 -4.13 3.77 -19.73
N ARG A 145 -2.97 3.22 -20.13
CA ARG A 145 -2.58 3.07 -21.54
C ARG A 145 -3.47 2.05 -22.25
N GLU A 146 -3.81 0.95 -21.60
CA GLU A 146 -4.71 -0.06 -22.15
C GLU A 146 -6.10 0.54 -22.37
N ARG A 147 -6.70 1.20 -21.37
CA ARG A 147 -7.99 1.90 -21.52
C ARG A 147 -8.00 2.91 -22.68
N ARG A 148 -6.89 3.62 -22.90
CA ARG A 148 -6.74 4.56 -24.04
C ARG A 148 -6.69 3.83 -25.39
N ARG A 149 -5.99 2.70 -25.47
CA ARG A 149 -5.96 1.85 -26.67
C ARG A 149 -7.33 1.27 -26.99
N SER A 150 -8.02 0.71 -26.00
CA SER A 150 -9.36 0.14 -26.18
C SER A 150 -10.39 1.20 -26.62
N SER A 151 -10.25 2.44 -26.14
CA SER A 151 -11.15 3.56 -26.52
C SER A 151 -10.88 4.13 -27.92
N GLN A 152 -9.69 3.91 -28.49
CA GLN A 152 -9.35 4.33 -29.87
C GLN A 152 -9.72 3.27 -30.92
N GLN A 153 -10.14 2.08 -30.48
CA GLN A 153 -10.45 0.94 -31.33
C GLN A 153 -11.95 0.62 -31.31
N SER A 154 -12.79 1.63 -31.46
CA SER A 154 -14.22 1.42 -31.75
C SER A 154 -14.38 0.90 -33.18
N PRO A 155 -15.23 -0.12 -33.44
CA PRO A 155 -15.49 -0.58 -34.80
C PRO A 155 -16.18 0.54 -35.60
N LYS A 156 -15.66 0.87 -36.79
CA LYS A 156 -16.46 1.62 -37.77
C LYS A 156 -17.59 0.70 -38.21
N ILE A 157 -18.83 1.02 -37.82
CA ILE A 157 -20.01 0.40 -38.41
C ILE A 157 -20.02 0.84 -39.88
N GLU A 158 -19.66 -0.05 -40.79
CA GLU A 158 -19.85 0.16 -42.23
C GLU A 158 -21.35 0.23 -42.51
N SER A 159 -21.83 1.44 -42.80
CA SER A 159 -23.17 1.66 -43.35
C SER A 159 -23.20 1.20 -44.81
N ASN A 160 -23.58 -0.05 -45.06
CA ASN A 160 -23.97 -0.47 -46.40
C ASN A 160 -25.49 -0.28 -46.56
N GLY A 161 -25.84 0.54 -47.57
CA GLY A 161 -27.13 1.21 -47.71
C GLY A 161 -28.33 0.31 -48.04
N GLU A 162 -29.50 0.81 -47.63
CA GLU A 162 -30.81 0.39 -48.12
C GLU A 162 -31.02 0.88 -49.57
N PRO A 163 -31.49 0.03 -50.50
CA PRO A 163 -31.90 0.51 -51.82
C PRO A 163 -33.37 0.98 -51.82
N GLY A 164 -33.55 2.21 -52.31
CA GLY A 164 -34.54 2.54 -53.33
C GLY A 164 -36.02 2.51 -52.96
N ALA A 165 -36.58 3.69 -52.73
CA ALA A 165 -38.00 3.96 -52.84
C ALA A 165 -38.50 3.69 -54.28
N GLU A 166 -39.43 2.75 -54.47
CA GLU A 166 -40.29 2.67 -55.65
C GLU A 166 -41.49 1.75 -55.36
N ALA A 167 -42.66 2.35 -55.09
CA ALA A 167 -44.00 1.88 -55.47
C ALA A 167 -45.06 2.79 -54.82
N LEU A 168 -45.40 3.88 -55.50
CA LEU A 168 -46.68 4.56 -55.32
C LEU A 168 -47.68 4.09 -56.38
N ASN A 169 -48.96 4.14 -56.01
CA ASN A 169 -50.18 4.02 -56.82
C ASN A 169 -50.60 2.60 -57.22
N GLU A 170 -51.87 2.18 -57.20
CA GLU A 170 -53.19 2.80 -56.98
C GLU A 170 -54.24 1.67 -57.09
N TYR A 171 -55.50 1.95 -56.71
CA TYR A 171 -56.74 1.17 -56.92
C TYR A 171 -57.20 0.17 -55.84
N GLY A 172 -58.34 0.50 -55.20
CA GLY A 172 -59.36 -0.50 -54.81
C GLY A 172 -60.10 -0.25 -53.48
N TYR A 173 -61.32 0.31 -53.56
CA TYR A 173 -62.56 0.01 -52.80
C TYR A 173 -62.50 -1.14 -51.74
N ALA A 174 -63.20 -1.18 -50.60
CA ALA A 174 -64.34 -0.47 -50.03
C ALA A 174 -64.61 -0.96 -48.59
N GLU A 175 -65.32 -0.11 -47.82
CA GLU A 175 -66.33 -0.38 -46.78
C GLU A 175 -66.09 -1.31 -45.56
N GLY A 176 -66.66 -0.89 -44.41
CA GLY A 176 -67.14 -1.85 -43.41
C GLY A 176 -67.02 -1.48 -41.93
N SER A 177 -67.83 -0.52 -41.46
CA SER A 177 -68.57 -0.45 -40.19
C SER A 177 -68.04 -0.98 -38.83
N SER A 178 -68.44 -0.21 -37.80
CA SER A 178 -68.77 -0.59 -36.40
C SER A 178 -67.62 -0.73 -35.39
N SER A 179 -67.50 0.19 -34.43
CA SER A 179 -68.31 0.30 -33.18
C SER A 179 -67.74 -0.56 -32.05
N THR A 180 -67.14 0.05 -31.02
CA THR A 180 -67.77 0.20 -29.69
C THR A 180 -66.83 0.85 -28.68
N LYS A 181 -67.48 1.49 -27.70
CA LYS A 181 -66.99 2.32 -26.58
C LYS A 181 -66.26 1.53 -25.50
N GLY A 182 -65.46 2.25 -24.71
CA GLY A 182 -65.10 1.91 -23.33
C GLY A 182 -64.14 2.95 -22.75
N GLN A 183 -64.60 4.16 -22.45
CA GLN A 183 -64.91 4.68 -21.10
C GLN A 183 -63.77 4.59 -20.06
N ALA A 184 -63.48 5.76 -19.52
CA ALA A 184 -62.50 6.10 -18.50
C ALA A 184 -63.09 6.10 -17.07
N LEU A 185 -62.25 5.90 -16.06
CA LEU A 185 -62.30 6.51 -14.69
C LEU A 185 -61.10 5.93 -13.89
N VAL A 186 -60.06 6.62 -13.41
CA VAL A 186 -59.89 7.84 -12.58
C VAL A 186 -60.23 7.65 -11.08
N ARG A 187 -59.13 7.64 -10.28
CA ARG A 187 -58.91 8.16 -8.90
C ARG A 187 -59.42 7.36 -7.69
N MET A 188 -58.51 7.01 -6.75
CA MET A 188 -58.17 7.68 -5.45
C MET A 188 -58.74 6.82 -4.30
N ASP A 189 -58.22 6.70 -3.08
CA ASP A 189 -57.13 7.31 -2.29
C ASP A 189 -57.02 6.50 -0.96
N LYS A 190 -55.97 6.77 -0.18
CA LYS A 190 -55.78 6.57 1.28
C LYS A 190 -55.33 5.22 1.86
N GLY A 191 -54.32 5.32 2.73
CA GLY A 191 -53.99 4.32 3.75
C GLY A 191 -52.62 4.57 4.40
N GLU A 192 -52.62 5.27 5.52
CA GLU A 192 -51.46 5.71 6.32
C GLU A 192 -50.75 4.56 7.07
N GLY A 193 -49.44 4.74 7.33
CA GLY A 193 -48.85 4.52 8.67
C GLY A 193 -48.19 3.16 9.02
N PRO A 194 -47.38 3.10 10.11
CA PRO A 194 -45.92 2.90 9.98
C PRO A 194 -45.28 1.83 10.91
N GLY A 195 -43.97 1.60 10.72
CA GLY A 195 -43.03 1.04 11.71
C GLY A 195 -42.81 -0.47 11.63
N MET A 196 -41.72 -1.09 12.07
CA MET A 196 -40.46 -0.72 12.72
C MET A 196 -39.60 -2.00 12.68
N PHE A 197 -38.28 -1.86 12.52
CA PHE A 197 -37.20 -2.68 13.12
C PHE A 197 -37.22 -4.22 12.96
N PHE A 198 -36.16 -4.78 12.38
CA PHE A 198 -34.99 -5.31 13.09
C PHE A 198 -33.77 -5.27 12.15
#